data_AF-A0AAW8D7S2-F1
#
_entry.id   AF-A0AAW8D7S2-F1
#
_cell.length_a   1.000
_cell.length_b   1.000
_cell.length_c   1.000
_cell.angle_alpha   90.00
_cell.angle_beta   90.00
_cell.angle_gamma   90.00
#
_symmetry.space_group_name_H-M   'P 1'
#
loop_
_entity.id
_entity.type
_entity.pdbx_description
1 polymer ?
#
loop_
_entity_poly.entity_id
_entity_poly.type
_entity_poly.pdbx_seq_one_letter_code
_entity_poly.pdbx_strand_id
1 'polypeptide(L)'
;MGLAALQMQPAAAQIPVTGDAALIQQTVADAEAAFYKDREHCANMAAVVEYQDPRETARFESDIAAAVGSIRRQDPTVSYNLALLTIKAACDEKLWADAGVAGNGSSNLDKLKR
;
A
#
# COMPACT_ATOMS: atom_id res chain seq x y z
N MET A 1 -35.31 51.07 5.07
CA MET A 1 -34.12 50.56 5.79
C MET A 1 -34.13 49.04 5.63
N GLY A 2 -33.37 48.50 4.67
CA GLY A 2 -33.32 47.06 4.39
C GLY A 2 -31.89 46.57 4.56
N LEU A 3 -31.65 45.71 5.54
CA LEU A 3 -30.37 45.07 5.79
C LEU A 3 -30.24 43.87 4.85
N ALA A 4 -29.41 43.99 3.81
CA ALA A 4 -29.01 42.86 2.98
C ALA A 4 -27.95 42.04 3.72
N ALA A 5 -28.32 40.85 4.18
CA ALA A 5 -27.38 39.87 4.72
C ALA A 5 -26.56 39.28 3.55
N LEU A 6 -25.28 39.67 3.45
CA LEU A 6 -24.29 39.00 2.62
C LEU A 6 -24.07 37.58 3.18
N GLN A 7 -24.66 36.59 2.53
CA GLN A 7 -24.37 35.18 2.82
C GLN A 7 -23.06 34.82 2.13
N MET A 8 -21.96 34.79 2.88
CA MET A 8 -20.71 34.18 2.46
C MET A 8 -20.91 32.65 2.41
N GLN A 9 -21.13 32.13 1.20
CA GLN A 9 -21.04 30.69 0.93
C GLN A 9 -19.58 30.25 1.15
N PRO A 10 -19.29 29.18 1.91
CA PRO A 10 -18.00 28.54 1.80
C PRO A 10 -17.93 27.93 0.40
N ALA A 11 -17.04 28.44 -0.43
CA ALA A 11 -16.60 27.75 -1.63
C ALA A 11 -16.06 26.39 -1.16
N ALA A 12 -16.86 25.34 -1.31
CA ALA A 12 -16.33 23.99 -1.27
C ALA A 12 -15.25 23.95 -2.34
N ALA A 13 -13.99 24.02 -1.92
CA ALA A 13 -12.85 23.76 -2.76
C ALA A 13 -13.03 22.31 -3.25
N GLN A 14 -13.63 22.19 -4.44
CA GLN A 14 -13.73 20.94 -5.15
C GLN A 14 -12.29 20.58 -5.49
N ILE A 15 -11.66 19.74 -4.67
CA ILE A 15 -10.36 19.18 -4.98
C ILE A 15 -10.56 18.47 -6.33
N PRO A 16 -9.90 18.89 -7.41
CA PRO A 16 -10.07 18.25 -8.70
C PRO A 16 -9.53 16.82 -8.57
N VAL A 17 -10.43 15.85 -8.42
CA VAL A 17 -10.10 14.42 -8.54
C VAL A 17 -10.00 14.08 -10.03
N THR A 18 -9.17 14.81 -10.74
CA THR A 18 -8.69 14.49 -12.08
C THR A 18 -7.18 14.36 -11.99
N GLY A 19 -6.71 13.50 -11.10
CA GLY A 19 -5.40 12.89 -11.28
C GLY A 19 -5.57 11.85 -12.39
N ASP A 20 -4.84 12.02 -13.49
CA ASP A 20 -4.77 11.02 -14.55
C ASP A 20 -4.77 9.61 -13.95
N ALA A 21 -5.69 8.75 -14.37
CA ALA A 21 -5.75 7.38 -13.85
C ALA A 21 -4.38 6.67 -13.99
N ALA A 22 -3.59 7.06 -15.00
CA ALA A 22 -2.20 6.66 -15.18
C ALA A 22 -1.27 7.14 -14.05
N LEU A 23 -1.40 8.39 -13.59
CA LEU A 23 -0.64 8.93 -12.46
C LEU A 23 -1.00 8.22 -11.15
N ILE A 24 -2.28 7.91 -10.94
CA ILE A 24 -2.74 7.15 -9.78
C ILE A 24 -2.15 5.73 -9.81
N GLN A 25 -2.25 5.04 -10.95
CA GLN A 25 -1.68 3.70 -11.13
C GLN A 25 -0.15 3.69 -10.95
N GLN A 26 0.54 4.70 -11.47
CA GLN A 26 1.99 4.84 -11.30
C GLN A 26 2.37 5.04 -9.83
N THR A 27 1.72 5.98 -9.14
CA THR A 27 1.96 6.25 -7.71
C THR A 27 1.71 5.00 -6.86
N VAL A 28 0.72 4.22 -7.27
CA VAL A 28 0.37 2.98 -6.60
C VAL A 28 1.46 1.91 -6.79
N ALA A 29 1.92 1.73 -8.03
CA ALA A 29 3.00 0.80 -8.35
C ALA A 29 4.32 1.20 -7.66
N ASP A 30 4.60 2.50 -7.58
CA ASP A 30 5.79 3.02 -6.92
C ASP A 30 5.77 2.75 -5.41
N ALA A 31 4.62 2.88 -4.74
CA ALA A 31 4.47 2.58 -3.32
C ALA A 31 4.66 1.09 -3.00
N GLU A 32 4.09 0.21 -3.83
CA GLU A 32 4.28 -1.24 -3.70
C GLU A 32 5.74 -1.65 -3.96
N ALA A 33 6.34 -1.13 -5.03
CA ALA A 33 7.73 -1.39 -5.37
C ALA A 33 8.71 -0.86 -4.32
N ALA A 34 8.44 0.31 -3.75
CA ALA A 34 9.25 0.88 -2.66
C ALA A 34 9.21 -0.01 -1.42
N PHE A 35 8.02 -0.50 -1.02
CA PHE A 35 7.87 -1.42 0.11
C PHE A 35 8.67 -2.71 -0.11
N TYR A 36 8.51 -3.34 -1.29
CA TYR A 36 9.23 -4.58 -1.59
C TYR A 36 10.73 -4.39 -1.77
N LYS A 37 11.21 -3.21 -2.17
CA LYS A 37 12.65 -2.94 -2.37
C LYS A 37 13.44 -3.05 -1.08
N ASP A 38 12.83 -2.65 0.03
CA ASP A 38 13.44 -2.78 1.35
C ASP A 38 13.39 -4.23 1.85
N ARG A 39 14.57 -4.84 1.98
CA ARG A 39 14.70 -6.22 2.45
C ARG A 39 14.24 -6.36 3.90
N GLU A 40 14.43 -5.32 4.72
CA GLU A 40 14.04 -5.33 6.12
C GLU A 40 12.52 -5.30 6.26
N HIS A 41 11.80 -4.58 5.39
CA HIS A 41 10.34 -4.64 5.35
C HIS A 41 9.83 -6.06 5.01
N CYS A 42 10.45 -6.74 4.04
CA CYS A 42 10.06 -8.12 3.76
C CYS A 42 10.45 -9.09 4.88
N ALA A 43 11.56 -8.87 5.57
CA ALA A 43 11.92 -9.66 6.76
C ALA A 43 10.91 -9.46 7.90
N ASN A 44 10.47 -8.23 8.14
CA ASN A 44 9.46 -7.87 9.15
C ASN A 44 8.07 -8.45 8.85
N MET A 45 7.76 -8.70 7.57
CA MET A 45 6.53 -9.43 7.18
C MET A 45 6.60 -10.94 7.43
N ALA A 46 7.82 -11.50 7.45
CA ALA A 46 8.05 -12.94 7.57
C ALA A 46 8.33 -13.39 9.02
N ALA A 47 8.87 -12.50 9.86
CA ALA A 47 9.25 -12.81 11.24
C ALA A 47 9.02 -11.61 12.18
N VAL A 48 8.81 -11.92 13.46
CA VAL A 48 8.87 -10.92 14.52
C VAL A 48 10.34 -10.59 14.78
N VAL A 49 10.74 -9.34 14.58
CA VAL A 49 12.10 -8.88 14.89
C VAL A 49 12.15 -8.42 16.34
N GLU A 50 12.86 -9.18 17.18
CA GLU A 50 13.14 -8.76 18.55
C GLU A 50 14.12 -7.58 18.57
N TYR A 51 13.89 -6.60 19.45
CA TYR A 51 14.73 -5.41 19.64
C TYR A 51 14.77 -4.40 18.47
N GLN A 52 13.71 -4.33 17.67
CA GLN A 52 13.60 -3.34 16.61
C GLN A 52 13.49 -1.91 17.18
N ASP A 53 14.18 -0.95 16.57
CA ASP A 53 14.10 0.45 16.99
C ASP A 53 12.66 0.95 16.78
N PRO A 54 12.06 1.68 17.73
CA PRO A 54 10.68 2.17 17.58
C PRO A 54 10.45 3.03 16.33
N ARG A 55 11.49 3.71 15.82
CA ARG A 55 11.41 4.48 14.58
C ARG A 55 11.36 3.58 13.36
N GLU A 56 12.03 2.43 13.39
CA GLU A 56 11.98 1.42 12.33
C GLU A 56 10.61 0.74 12.31
N THR A 57 10.05 0.40 13.47
CA THR A 57 8.67 -0.12 13.56
C THR A 57 7.66 0.89 13.00
N ALA A 58 7.75 2.16 13.40
CA ALA A 58 6.84 3.20 12.90
C ALA A 58 6.96 3.43 11.38
N ARG A 59 8.18 3.33 10.82
CA ARG A 59 8.40 3.40 9.38
C ARG A 59 7.78 2.22 8.66
N PHE A 60 8.03 1.00 9.15
CA PHE A 60 7.45 -0.22 8.60
C PHE A 60 5.91 -0.16 8.62
N GLU A 61 5.31 0.25 9.73
CA GLU A 61 3.85 0.41 9.87
C GLU A 61 3.28 1.48 8.91
N SER A 62 4.00 2.58 8.71
CA SER A 62 3.63 3.60 7.72
C SER A 62 3.67 3.05 6.30
N ASP A 63 4.75 2.34 5.95
CA ASP A 63 4.99 1.88 4.59
C ASP A 63 4.06 0.70 4.23
N ILE A 64 3.75 -0.17 5.19
CA ILE A 64 2.75 -1.24 4.98
C ILE A 64 1.35 -0.65 4.82
N ALA A 65 0.99 0.40 5.58
CA ALA A 65 -0.28 1.08 5.41
C ALA A 65 -0.39 1.77 4.03
N ALA A 66 0.70 2.37 3.55
CA ALA A 66 0.77 2.95 2.21
C ALA A 66 0.61 1.89 1.12
N ALA A 67 1.29 0.74 1.24
CA ALA A 67 1.20 -0.39 0.31
C ALA A 67 -0.21 -1.02 0.31
N VAL A 68 -0.82 -1.25 1.47
CA VAL A 68 -2.21 -1.73 1.55
C VAL A 68 -3.18 -0.72 0.95
N GLY A 69 -2.98 0.57 1.24
CA GLY A 69 -3.77 1.64 0.62
C GLY A 69 -3.62 1.65 -0.89
N SER A 70 -2.46 1.27 -1.40
CA SER A 70 -2.15 1.12 -2.83
C SER A 70 -2.98 0.02 -3.47
N ILE A 71 -2.90 -1.19 -2.94
CA ILE A 71 -3.63 -2.38 -3.42
C ILE A 71 -5.13 -2.08 -3.45
N ARG A 72 -5.65 -1.48 -2.38
CA ARG A 72 -7.07 -1.16 -2.26
C ARG A 72 -7.53 0.00 -3.15
N ARG A 73 -6.63 0.86 -3.62
CA ARG A 73 -6.94 1.84 -4.67
C ARG A 73 -7.05 1.19 -6.06
N GLN A 74 -6.28 0.13 -6.31
CA GLN A 74 -6.41 -0.66 -7.56
C GLN A 74 -7.69 -1.49 -7.55
N ASP A 75 -7.95 -2.17 -6.43
CA ASP A 75 -9.14 -3.00 -6.23
C ASP A 75 -9.78 -2.69 -4.87
N PRO A 76 -10.82 -1.84 -4.84
CA PRO A 76 -11.53 -1.49 -3.61
C PRO A 76 -12.25 -2.66 -2.93
N THR A 77 -12.45 -3.79 -3.62
CA THR A 77 -13.11 -4.98 -3.06
C THR A 77 -12.16 -5.81 -2.20
N VAL A 78 -10.84 -5.59 -2.34
CA VAL A 78 -9.82 -6.24 -1.52
C VAL A 78 -9.93 -5.76 -0.07
N SER A 79 -10.15 -6.71 0.83
CA SER A 79 -10.13 -6.44 2.27
C SER A 79 -8.71 -6.09 2.75
N TYR A 80 -8.61 -5.38 3.87
CA TYR A 80 -7.32 -5.04 4.48
C TYR A 80 -6.43 -6.28 4.71
N ASN A 81 -7.00 -7.35 5.27
CA ASN A 81 -6.28 -8.60 5.54
C ASN A 81 -5.80 -9.27 4.25
N LEU A 82 -6.61 -9.20 3.19
CA LEU A 82 -6.24 -9.79 1.90
C LEU A 82 -5.08 -9.02 1.26
N ALA A 83 -5.10 -7.68 1.33
CA ALA A 83 -3.98 -6.86 0.88
C ALA A 83 -2.69 -7.16 1.66
N LEU A 84 -2.77 -7.32 2.99
CA LEU A 84 -1.62 -7.73 3.81
C LEU A 84 -1.06 -9.10 3.39
N LEU A 85 -1.93 -10.07 3.11
CA LEU A 85 -1.51 -11.39 2.62
C LEU A 85 -0.85 -11.32 1.24
N THR A 86 -1.35 -10.46 0.34
CA THR A 86 -0.71 -10.19 -0.95
C THR A 86 0.70 -9.63 -0.77
N ILE A 87 0.87 -8.64 0.10
CA ILE A 87 2.19 -8.06 0.43
C ILE A 87 3.12 -9.12 1.01
N LYS A 88 2.61 -9.93 1.95
CA LYS A 88 3.39 -11.02 2.55
C LYS A 88 3.86 -12.02 1.48
N ALA A 89 2.97 -12.47 0.61
CA ALA A 89 3.30 -13.44 -0.43
C ALA A 89 4.38 -12.92 -1.38
N ALA A 90 4.29 -11.65 -1.79
CA ALA A 90 5.31 -11.02 -2.64
C ALA A 90 6.67 -10.89 -1.92
N CYS A 91 6.65 -10.55 -0.63
CA CYS A 91 7.87 -10.53 0.19
C CYS A 91 8.48 -11.91 0.40
N ASP A 92 7.66 -12.94 0.61
CA ASP A 92 8.14 -14.32 0.68
C ASP A 92 8.81 -14.68 -0.66
N GLU A 93 8.15 -14.50 -1.81
CA GLU A 93 8.75 -14.78 -3.13
C GLU A 93 10.10 -14.09 -3.32
N LYS A 94 10.20 -12.81 -2.92
CA LYS A 94 11.47 -12.07 -2.98
C LYS A 94 12.54 -12.67 -2.08
N LEU A 95 12.23 -12.99 -0.83
CA LEU A 95 13.19 -13.59 0.11
C LEU A 95 13.68 -14.96 -0.37
N TRP A 96 12.81 -15.75 -0.99
CA TRP A 96 13.17 -17.03 -1.60
C TRP A 96 14.09 -16.84 -2.81
N ALA A 97 13.78 -15.86 -3.69
CA ALA A 97 14.64 -15.51 -4.82
C ALA A 97 16.03 -15.03 -4.35
N ASP A 98 16.09 -14.16 -3.33
CA ASP A 98 17.33 -13.66 -2.73
C ASP A 98 18.14 -14.78 -2.06
N ALA A 99 17.48 -15.80 -1.51
CA ALA A 99 18.12 -16.97 -0.92
C ALA A 99 18.69 -17.95 -1.96
N GLY A 100 18.49 -17.70 -3.27
CA GLY A 100 18.90 -18.61 -4.34
C GLY A 100 18.11 -19.93 -4.36
N VAL A 101 17.00 -20.00 -3.62
CA VAL A 101 16.11 -21.15 -3.61
C VAL A 101 15.03 -20.86 -4.63
N ALA A 102 15.12 -21.47 -5.81
CA ALA A 102 14.07 -21.42 -6.81
C ALA A 102 12.82 -22.16 -6.29
N GLY A 103 12.05 -21.49 -5.44
CA GLY A 103 10.81 -22.00 -4.85
C GLY A 103 9.65 -21.79 -5.83
N ASN A 104 8.90 -22.86 -6.09
CA ASN A 104 7.63 -22.88 -6.82
C ASN A 104 6.52 -22.05 -6.13
N GLY A 105 6.71 -20.73 -5.97
CA GLY A 105 5.84 -19.85 -5.19
C GLY A 105 4.66 -19.21 -5.93
N SER A 106 4.64 -19.29 -7.27
CA SER A 106 3.75 -18.50 -8.15
C SER A 106 2.27 -18.92 -8.18
N SER A 107 1.63 -19.26 -7.06
CA SER A 107 0.29 -19.88 -7.09
C SER A 107 -0.73 -19.36 -6.08
N ASN A 108 -0.61 -18.12 -5.61
CA ASN A 108 -1.70 -17.48 -4.85
C ASN A 108 -2.30 -16.23 -5.52
N LEU A 109 -1.53 -15.44 -6.29
CA LEU A 109 -2.05 -14.23 -6.93
C LEU A 109 -3.09 -14.56 -8.04
N ASP A 110 -2.90 -15.66 -8.77
CA ASP A 110 -3.87 -16.17 -9.76
C ASP A 110 -5.12 -16.82 -9.13
N LYS A 111 -5.05 -17.22 -7.86
CA LYS A 111 -6.20 -17.81 -7.14
C LYS A 111 -7.09 -16.76 -6.49
N LEU A 112 -6.58 -15.54 -6.31
CA LEU A 112 -7.31 -14.41 -5.74
C LEU A 112 -8.21 -13.69 -6.76
N LYS A 113 -8.08 -14.01 -8.06
CA LYS A 113 -8.88 -13.46 -9.15
C LYS A 113 -10.03 -14.37 -9.61
N ARG A 114 -10.36 -15.44 -8.87
CA ARG A 114 -11.44 -16.38 -9.17
C ARG A 114 -12.61 -16.26 -8.20
#